data_AF-A0A7D9L2Z2-F1
#
_entry.id   AF-A0A7D9L2Z2-F1
#
_cell.length_a   1.000
_cell.length_b   1.000
_cell.length_c   1.000
_cell.angle_alpha   90.00
_cell.angle_beta   90.00
_cell.angle_gamma   90.00
#
_symmetry.space_group_name_H-M   'P 1'
#
loop_
_entity.id
_entity.type
_entity.pdbx_description
1 polymer ?
#
loop_
_entity_poly.entity_id
_entity_poly.type
_entity_poly.pdbx_seq_one_letter_code
_entity_poly.pdbx_strand_id
1 'polypeptide(L)'
;EFPSISDSLPTSLTHIYFKRLPVEVRNANILASLSGPKLTFKSSDTGFAKSLDRTISAVLHLKPGCRVMLLYNVSQQLRNGTCGEFVGVDPNGEALLVNFPKVALVAIQRRIWYKYDLTLQNKDGIYIFVRNM
;
A
#
# COMPACT_ATOMS: atom_id res chain seq x y z
N GLU A 1 -21.67 0.69 36.23
CA GLU A 1 -20.27 0.25 36.11
C GLU A 1 -20.04 -0.16 34.66
N PHE A 2 -19.04 0.42 33.99
CA PHE A 2 -18.73 0.07 32.60
C PHE A 2 -17.91 -1.23 32.58
N PRO A 3 -18.19 -2.16 31.65
CA PRO A 3 -17.42 -3.40 31.58
C PRO A 3 -15.95 -3.08 31.27
N SER A 4 -15.07 -3.54 32.16
CA SER A 4 -13.62 -3.51 31.97
C SER A 4 -13.25 -4.34 30.75
N ILE A 5 -12.81 -3.68 29.68
CA ILE A 5 -12.31 -4.31 28.46
C ILE A 5 -10.99 -5.00 28.85
N SER A 6 -11.09 -6.29 29.16
CA SER A 6 -9.95 -7.15 29.50
C SER A 6 -8.97 -7.26 28.32
N ASP A 7 -7.74 -6.80 28.58
CA ASP A 7 -6.41 -7.15 28.04
C ASP A 7 -6.28 -8.29 27.01
N SER A 8 -6.95 -8.18 25.87
CA SER A 8 -6.39 -8.63 24.58
C SER A 8 -7.10 -7.92 23.43
N LEU A 9 -6.80 -6.63 23.27
CA LEU A 9 -7.08 -6.00 21.98
C LEU A 9 -6.35 -6.81 20.90
N PRO A 10 -7.04 -7.34 19.88
CA PRO A 10 -6.36 -8.08 18.83
C PRO A 10 -5.30 -7.18 18.21
N THR A 11 -4.13 -7.73 17.92
CA THR A 11 -2.95 -7.09 17.30
C THR A 11 -3.24 -6.41 15.94
N SER A 12 -4.51 -6.39 15.53
CA SER A 12 -5.05 -5.96 14.25
C SER A 12 -6.13 -4.87 14.38
N LEU A 13 -6.08 -3.99 15.39
CA LEU A 13 -7.06 -2.89 15.46
C LEU A 13 -6.86 -1.94 14.27
N THR A 14 -7.87 -1.85 13.40
CA THR A 14 -7.88 -0.87 12.30
C THR A 14 -8.31 0.48 12.85
N HIS A 15 -7.47 1.51 12.69
CA HIS A 15 -7.80 2.86 13.12
C HIS A 15 -8.31 3.70 11.96
N ILE A 16 -9.45 4.35 12.17
CA ILE A 16 -10.10 5.19 11.17
C ILE A 16 -9.89 6.66 11.56
N TYR A 17 -9.47 7.47 10.60
CA TYR A 17 -9.27 8.90 10.77
C TYR A 17 -10.07 9.66 9.70
N PHE A 18 -10.57 10.83 10.05
CA PHE A 18 -11.34 11.68 9.13
C PHE A 18 -10.47 12.45 8.12
N LYS A 19 -9.15 12.50 8.34
CA LYS A 19 -8.20 13.21 7.48
C LYS A 19 -7.03 12.30 7.13
N ARG A 20 -6.45 12.52 5.95
CA ARG A 20 -5.32 11.74 5.42
C ARG A 20 -4.03 11.91 6.24
N LEU A 21 -3.69 13.15 6.62
CA LEU A 21 -2.44 13.45 7.32
C LEU A 21 -2.27 12.66 8.65
N PRO A 22 -3.29 12.58 9.54
CA PRO A 22 -3.21 11.71 10.72
C PRO A 22 -2.95 10.23 10.42
N VAL A 23 -3.51 9.69 9.33
CA VAL A 23 -3.25 8.31 8.88
C VAL A 23 -1.78 8.16 8.50
N GLU A 24 -1.26 9.08 7.69
CA GLU A 24 0.12 9.02 7.22
C GLU A 24 1.13 9.11 8.37
N VAL A 25 0.89 10.01 9.33
CA VAL A 25 1.72 10.13 10.54
C VAL A 25 1.69 8.84 11.35
N ARG A 26 0.51 8.27 11.59
CA ARG A 26 0.38 7.01 12.31
C ARG A 26 1.12 5.88 11.62
N ASN A 27 0.94 5.74 10.31
CA ASN A 27 1.51 4.64 9.53
C ASN A 27 3.03 4.78 9.42
N ALA A 28 3.53 6.01 9.36
CA ALA A 28 4.96 6.29 9.45
C ALA A 28 5.52 5.90 10.83
N ASN A 29 4.82 6.19 11.93
CA ASN A 29 5.25 5.81 13.27
C ASN A 29 5.28 4.29 13.46
N ILE A 30 4.25 3.59 12.97
CA ILE A 30 4.20 2.11 12.99
C ILE A 30 5.37 1.55 12.18
N LEU A 31 5.58 2.05 10.96
CA LEU A 31 6.69 1.62 10.11
C LEU A 31 8.06 1.91 10.75
N ALA A 32 8.21 3.03 11.47
CA ALA A 32 9.43 3.35 12.19
C ALA A 32 9.71 2.34 13.31
N SER A 33 8.67 1.90 14.02
CA SER A 33 8.76 0.94 15.13
C SER A 33 9.10 -0.49 14.71
N LEU A 34 8.81 -0.86 13.45
CA LEU A 34 9.13 -2.19 12.93
C LEU A 34 10.66 -2.37 12.77
N SER A 35 11.14 -3.57 13.09
CA SER A 35 12.52 -3.96 12.84
C SER A 35 12.76 -4.22 11.34
N GLY A 36 14.04 -4.32 10.96
CA GLY A 36 14.44 -4.63 9.59
C GLY A 36 14.61 -3.40 8.67
N PRO A 37 15.11 -3.64 7.44
CA PRO A 37 15.50 -2.57 6.53
C PRO A 37 14.28 -1.85 5.95
N LYS A 38 14.34 -0.52 5.91
CA LYS A 38 13.36 0.32 5.22
C LYS A 38 13.65 0.32 3.72
N LEU A 39 12.74 -0.27 2.95
CA LEU A 39 12.75 -0.23 1.50
C LEU A 39 11.98 1.00 1.01
N THR A 40 12.49 1.65 -0.03
CA THR A 40 11.89 2.86 -0.60
C THR A 40 11.67 2.67 -2.09
N PHE A 41 10.42 2.86 -2.51
CA PHE A 41 9.97 2.69 -3.88
C PHE A 41 9.42 4.02 -4.38
N LYS A 42 10.00 4.56 -5.45
CA LYS A 42 9.56 5.82 -6.06
C LYS A 42 8.64 5.52 -7.24
N SER A 43 7.50 6.23 -7.32
CA SER A 43 6.73 6.26 -8.55
C SER A 43 7.55 6.90 -9.65
N SER A 44 7.21 6.55 -10.89
CA SER A 44 7.66 7.28 -12.06
C SER A 44 6.41 7.80 -12.73
N ASP A 45 6.44 9.08 -13.05
CA ASP A 45 5.35 9.76 -13.74
C ASP A 45 5.87 10.16 -15.12
N THR A 46 5.12 9.80 -16.16
CA THR A 46 5.38 10.23 -17.53
C THR A 46 4.20 11.09 -18.01
N GLY A 47 4.49 12.21 -18.69
CA GLY A 47 3.47 13.12 -19.23
C GLY A 47 3.04 14.27 -18.30
N PHE A 48 1.82 14.79 -18.49
CA PHE A 48 1.26 15.92 -17.71
C PHE A 48 0.58 15.42 -16.42
N ALA A 49 1.34 14.72 -15.58
CA ALA A 49 0.87 13.98 -14.41
C ALA A 49 0.39 14.83 -13.20
N LYS A 50 0.18 16.15 -13.35
CA LYS A 50 -0.27 17.06 -12.25
C LYS A 50 -1.62 16.67 -11.62
N SER A 51 -2.36 15.76 -12.24
CA SER A 51 -3.71 15.37 -11.80
C SER A 51 -3.75 14.22 -10.78
N LEU A 52 -2.62 13.55 -10.52
CA LEU A 52 -2.53 12.41 -9.59
C LEU A 52 -1.84 12.72 -8.25
N ASP A 53 -1.31 13.93 -8.10
CA ASP A 53 -0.60 14.45 -6.91
C ASP A 53 -1.30 14.20 -5.56
N ARG A 54 -2.61 13.94 -5.57
CA ARG A 54 -3.43 13.86 -4.36
C ARG A 54 -3.95 12.47 -4.01
N THR A 55 -3.78 11.46 -4.86
CA THR A 55 -4.42 10.15 -4.64
C THR A 55 -3.45 9.11 -4.08
N ILE A 56 -2.22 9.09 -4.59
CA ILE A 56 -1.20 8.09 -4.22
C ILE A 56 0.09 8.83 -3.86
N SER A 57 0.81 8.34 -2.85
CA SER A 57 2.13 8.91 -2.52
C SER A 57 3.13 8.60 -3.63
N ALA A 58 3.91 9.60 -4.05
CA ALA A 58 5.00 9.41 -5.01
C ALA A 58 6.13 8.51 -4.47
N VAL A 59 6.17 8.32 -3.15
CA VAL A 59 7.13 7.45 -2.48
C VAL A 59 6.39 6.50 -1.55
N LEU A 60 6.67 5.21 -1.68
CA LEU A 60 6.25 4.18 -0.73
C LEU A 60 7.44 3.70 0.08
N HIS A 61 7.27 3.71 1.39
CA HIS A 61 8.20 3.10 2.32
C HIS A 61 7.60 1.81 2.88
N LEU A 62 8.37 0.73 2.87
CA LEU A 62 7.99 -0.58 3.39
C LEU A 62 9.09 -1.16 4.28
N LYS A 63 8.69 -2.00 5.22
CA LYS A 63 9.56 -2.86 6.04
C LYS A 63 8.88 -4.22 6.15
N PRO A 64 9.63 -5.34 6.15
CA PRO A 64 9.06 -6.65 6.43
C PRO A 64 8.18 -6.63 7.69
N GLY A 65 7.02 -7.27 7.63
CA GLY A 65 6.02 -7.28 8.69
C GLY A 65 5.06 -6.09 8.70
N CYS A 66 5.23 -5.08 7.82
CA CYS A 66 4.27 -3.97 7.78
C CYS A 66 2.96 -4.39 7.10
N ARG A 67 1.82 -3.91 7.64
CA ARG A 67 0.51 -4.15 7.06
C ARG A 67 0.30 -3.28 5.84
N VAL A 68 -0.20 -3.88 4.77
CA VAL A 68 -0.40 -3.20 3.49
C VAL A 68 -1.79 -3.50 2.92
N MET A 69 -2.31 -2.59 2.11
CA MET A 69 -3.60 -2.71 1.42
C MET A 69 -3.44 -2.56 -0.08
N LEU A 70 -4.00 -3.49 -0.83
CA LEU A 70 -3.99 -3.46 -2.29
C LEU A 70 -4.90 -2.34 -2.80
N LEU A 71 -4.42 -1.54 -3.75
CA LEU A 71 -5.17 -0.40 -4.30
C LEU A 71 -5.85 -0.69 -5.66
N TYR A 72 -5.76 -1.92 -6.16
CA TYR A 72 -6.29 -2.30 -7.46
C TYR A 72 -6.71 -3.78 -7.48
N ASN A 73 -7.42 -4.20 -8.53
CA ASN A 73 -7.83 -5.59 -8.68
C ASN A 73 -6.74 -6.40 -9.41
N VAL A 74 -6.21 -7.43 -8.77
CA VAL A 74 -5.26 -8.40 -9.35
C VAL A 74 -6.01 -9.62 -9.87
N SER A 75 -6.99 -10.11 -9.10
CA SER A 75 -7.79 -11.28 -9.43
C SER A 75 -9.18 -11.18 -8.78
N GLN A 76 -10.01 -12.21 -8.95
CA GLN A 76 -11.33 -12.28 -8.28
C GLN A 76 -11.20 -12.30 -6.76
N GLN A 77 -10.13 -12.89 -6.24
CA GLN A 77 -9.83 -13.06 -4.82
C GLN A 77 -8.96 -11.93 -4.25
N LEU A 78 -8.19 -11.24 -5.10
CA LEU A 78 -7.34 -10.11 -4.74
C LEU A 78 -7.87 -8.84 -5.38
N ARG A 79 -8.77 -8.17 -4.66
CA ARG A 79 -9.43 -6.94 -5.09
C ARG A 79 -8.86 -5.73 -4.33
N ASN A 80 -9.15 -4.54 -4.85
CA ASN A 80 -8.87 -3.30 -4.14
C ASN A 80 -9.46 -3.34 -2.72
N GLY A 81 -8.68 -2.93 -1.73
CA GLY A 81 -9.02 -3.01 -0.31
C GLY A 81 -8.53 -4.28 0.39
N THR A 82 -8.11 -5.32 -0.34
CA THR A 82 -7.58 -6.54 0.28
C THR A 82 -6.29 -6.22 1.05
N CYS A 83 -6.23 -6.61 2.32
CA CYS A 83 -5.11 -6.37 3.22
C CYS A 83 -4.17 -7.58 3.26
N GLY A 84 -2.87 -7.32 3.38
CA GLY A 84 -1.84 -8.32 3.59
C GLY A 84 -0.70 -7.79 4.43
N GLU A 85 0.33 -8.61 4.57
CA GLU A 85 1.59 -8.27 5.24
C GLU A 85 2.73 -8.30 4.24
N PHE A 86 3.53 -7.24 4.20
CA PHE A 86 4.69 -7.20 3.33
C PHE A 86 5.81 -8.08 3.90
N VAL A 87 6.31 -9.01 3.09
CA VAL A 87 7.36 -9.95 3.51
C VAL A 87 8.73 -9.49 3.00
N GLY A 88 8.80 -8.96 1.79
CA GLY A 88 10.06 -8.57 1.18
C GLY A 88 9.94 -8.36 -0.33
N VAL A 89 11.06 -8.40 -1.03
CA VAL A 89 11.11 -8.39 -2.50
C VAL A 89 11.47 -9.78 -3.00
N ASP A 90 11.06 -10.10 -4.23
CA ASP A 90 11.51 -11.32 -4.89
C ASP A 90 13.03 -11.28 -5.14
N PRO A 91 13.67 -12.44 -5.45
CA PRO A 91 15.12 -12.50 -5.65
C PRO A 91 15.66 -11.56 -6.74
N ASN A 92 14.81 -11.19 -7.70
CA ASN A 92 15.17 -10.28 -8.78
C ASN A 92 14.95 -8.81 -8.43
N GLY A 93 14.26 -8.50 -7.32
CA GLY A 93 13.94 -7.13 -6.89
C GLY A 93 12.82 -6.46 -7.69
N GLU A 94 12.10 -7.20 -8.53
CA GLU A 94 11.10 -6.70 -9.48
C GLU A 94 9.67 -6.76 -8.92
N ALA A 95 9.43 -7.58 -7.89
CA ALA A 95 8.11 -7.74 -7.29
C ALA A 95 8.14 -7.66 -5.75
N LEU A 96 7.07 -7.07 -5.20
CA LEU A 96 6.83 -7.05 -3.76
C LEU A 96 6.16 -8.36 -3.34
N LEU A 97 6.74 -9.08 -2.39
CA LEU A 97 6.14 -10.28 -1.80
C LEU A 97 5.21 -9.87 -0.66
N VAL A 98 3.92 -10.16 -0.81
CA VAL A 98 2.88 -9.84 0.18
C VAL A 98 2.14 -11.10 0.56
N ASN A 99 2.08 -11.40 1.85
CA ASN A 99 1.28 -12.49 2.39
C ASN A 99 -0.17 -12.00 2.61
N PHE A 100 -1.10 -12.56 1.84
CA PHE A 100 -2.53 -12.30 1.99
C PHE A 100 -3.18 -13.47 2.75
N PRO A 101 -3.71 -13.25 3.97
CA PRO A 101 -4.17 -14.35 4.84
C PRO A 101 -5.21 -15.30 4.21
N LYS A 102 -6.01 -14.82 3.25
CA LYS A 102 -7.07 -15.59 2.57
C LYS A 102 -6.65 -16.15 1.21
N VAL A 103 -5.42 -15.90 0.76
CA VAL A 103 -4.94 -16.30 -0.55
C VAL A 103 -3.65 -17.10 -0.41
N ALA A 104 -2.51 -16.43 -0.23
CA ALA A 104 -1.18 -16.97 0.06
C ALA A 104 -0.17 -15.82 -0.01
N LEU A 105 1.12 -16.16 -0.05
CA LEU A 105 2.18 -15.28 -0.52
C LEU A 105 2.00 -14.98 -2.03
N VAL A 106 1.95 -13.70 -2.38
CA VAL A 106 1.72 -13.24 -3.75
C VAL A 106 2.79 -12.23 -4.15
N ALA A 107 3.36 -12.41 -5.34
CA ALA A 107 4.26 -11.45 -5.96
C ALA A 107 3.47 -10.32 -6.64
N ILE A 108 3.55 -9.12 -6.08
CA ILE A 108 2.91 -7.92 -6.57
C ILE A 108 3.91 -7.13 -7.43
N GLN A 109 3.68 -7.17 -8.73
CA GLN A 109 4.48 -6.44 -9.70
C GLN A 109 4.12 -4.96 -9.75
N ARG A 110 5.09 -4.17 -10.21
CA ARG A 110 4.89 -2.77 -10.59
C ARG A 110 3.82 -2.66 -11.69
N ARG A 111 2.79 -1.84 -11.47
CA ARG A 111 1.65 -1.66 -12.39
C ARG A 111 1.49 -0.20 -12.79
N ILE A 112 1.08 0.01 -14.04
CA ILE A 112 0.82 1.33 -14.64
C ILE A 112 -0.65 1.71 -14.45
N TRP A 113 -0.90 2.93 -13.96
CA TRP A 113 -2.20 3.58 -14.03
C TRP A 113 -2.27 4.49 -15.24
N TYR A 114 -3.19 4.19 -16.15
CA TYR A 114 -3.58 5.07 -17.25
C TYR A 114 -4.83 5.84 -16.88
N LYS A 115 -4.79 7.16 -17.00
CA LYS A 115 -6.01 7.96 -17.08
C LYS A 115 -6.28 8.23 -18.56
N TYR A 116 -7.39 7.71 -19.08
CA TYR A 116 -7.84 8.10 -20.41
C TYR A 116 -8.30 9.56 -20.33
N ASP A 117 -7.52 10.46 -20.95
CA ASP A 117 -8.06 11.73 -21.38
C ASP A 117 -8.92 11.45 -22.62
N LEU A 118 -10.22 11.76 -22.56
CA LEU A 118 -11.12 11.60 -23.71
C LEU A 118 -10.77 12.54 -24.87
N THR A 119 -9.82 13.47 -24.67
CA THR A 119 -9.50 14.48 -25.67
C THR A 119 -8.16 14.34 -26.38
N LEU A 120 -7.16 13.62 -25.86
CA LEU A 120 -5.86 13.50 -26.56
C LEU A 120 -5.17 12.15 -26.32
N GLN A 121 -4.58 11.61 -27.39
CA GLN A 121 -3.92 10.30 -27.53
C GLN A 121 -2.63 10.10 -26.70
N ASN A 122 -2.55 10.52 -25.44
CA ASN A 122 -1.38 10.25 -24.60
C ASN A 122 -1.70 9.34 -23.41
N LYS A 123 -1.01 8.19 -23.40
CA LYS A 123 -1.07 7.18 -22.35
C LYS A 123 -0.08 7.55 -21.25
N ASP A 124 -0.51 8.41 -20.34
CA ASP A 124 0.28 8.76 -19.15
C ASP A 124 0.19 7.61 -18.15
N GLY A 125 1.34 7.14 -17.68
CA GLY A 125 1.46 5.91 -16.89
C GLY A 125 2.19 6.11 -15.58
N ILE A 126 1.49 5.98 -14.44
CA ILE A 126 2.11 6.00 -13.11
C ILE A 126 2.32 4.60 -12.59
N TYR A 127 3.50 4.34 -12.05
CA TYR A 127 3.85 3.02 -11.54
C TYR A 127 3.81 2.91 -10.00
N ILE A 128 3.26 1.78 -9.50
CA ILE A 128 3.22 1.22 -8.11
C ILE A 128 1.97 1.69 -7.28
N PHE A 129 1.25 0.90 -6.43
CA PHE A 129 1.51 0.63 -4.99
C PHE A 129 0.46 -0.20 -4.23
N VAL A 130 0.97 -0.81 -3.16
CA VAL A 130 0.26 -1.29 -1.96
C VAL A 130 0.39 -0.20 -0.89
N ARG A 131 -0.68 0.18 -0.18
CA ARG A 131 -0.68 1.27 0.81
C ARG A 131 -0.34 0.73 2.20
N ASN A 132 0.66 1.28 2.87
CA ASN A 132 0.92 0.98 4.28
C ASN A 132 -0.27 1.47 5.14
N MET A 133 -0.81 0.59 5.99
CA MET A 133 -2.02 0.82 6.79
C MET A 133 -1.76 0.97 8.28
#